data_AF-R7WC56-F1
#
_entry.id   AF-R7WC56-F1
#
_cell.length_a   1.000
_cell.length_b   1.000
_cell.length_c   1.000
_cell.angle_alpha   90.00
_cell.angle_beta   90.00
_cell.angle_gamma   90.00
#
_symmetry.space_group_name_H-M   'P 1'
#
loop_
_entity.id
_entity.type
_entity.pdbx_description
1 polymer ?
#
loop_
_entity_poly.entity_id
_entity_poly.type
_entity_poly.pdbx_seq_one_letter_code
_entity_poly.pdbx_strand_id
1 'polypeptide(L)'
;MTAGCILEFDVDKYSLDTSEVPNDMFCYYEGLIVLMPAEHGGLGFAAVDGLSLHLFSRVATTDGTLVWTLCRAIDLNKFLTPDVVVSCKTFSMEAIGVAEGADVVFIYACKCAYMLHLKSMQFDEVSVKGTYASIFPYTSFYTPVLPCLLSSRNDKV
;
A
#
# COMPACT_ATOMS: atom_id res chain seq x y z
N MET A 1 5.95 -25.12 -8.07
CA MET A 1 6.00 -23.82 -7.37
C MET A 1 5.23 -22.83 -8.22
N THR A 2 4.09 -22.34 -7.75
CA THR A 2 3.27 -21.36 -8.48
C THR A 2 3.94 -19.99 -8.39
N ALA A 3 4.14 -19.32 -9.52
CA ALA A 3 4.56 -17.92 -9.56
C ALA A 3 3.45 -17.04 -8.97
N GLY A 4 3.85 -16.04 -8.16
CA GLY A 4 2.95 -14.97 -7.79
C GLY A 4 2.59 -14.15 -9.04
N CYS A 5 1.33 -13.78 -9.17
CA CYS A 5 0.87 -12.92 -10.26
C CYS A 5 0.14 -11.70 -9.69
N ILE A 6 0.29 -10.57 -10.37
CA ILE A 6 -0.54 -9.39 -10.16
C ILE A 6 -1.67 -9.45 -11.16
N LEU A 7 -2.89 -9.28 -10.66
CA LEU A 7 -4.08 -9.19 -11.48
C LEU A 7 -4.25 -7.73 -11.92
N GLU A 8 -4.25 -7.50 -13.23
CA GLU A 8 -4.42 -6.19 -13.84
C GLU A 8 -5.82 -6.09 -14.44
N PHE A 9 -6.54 -5.02 -14.14
CA PHE A 9 -7.87 -4.78 -14.69
C PHE A 9 -7.83 -3.54 -15.60
N ASP A 10 -8.08 -3.76 -16.88
CA ASP A 10 -8.22 -2.71 -17.88
C ASP A 10 -9.67 -2.19 -17.82
N VAL A 11 -9.84 -0.97 -17.30
CA VAL A 11 -11.15 -0.34 -17.11
C VAL A 11 -11.80 0.03 -18.44
N ASP A 12 -11.02 0.38 -19.47
CA ASP A 12 -11.52 0.80 -20.78
C ASP A 12 -12.04 -0.41 -21.57
N LYS A 13 -11.35 -1.54 -21.47
CA LYS A 13 -11.71 -2.79 -22.14
C LYS A 13 -12.61 -3.69 -21.32
N TYR A 14 -12.79 -3.39 -20.04
CA TYR A 14 -13.45 -4.26 -19.06
C TYR A 14 -12.85 -5.69 -19.07
N SER A 15 -11.53 -5.79 -19.17
CA SER A 15 -10.81 -7.06 -19.28
C SER A 15 -9.81 -7.25 -18.15
N LEU A 16 -9.54 -8.51 -17.82
CA LEU A 16 -8.59 -8.90 -16.80
C LEU A 16 -7.36 -9.51 -17.48
N ASP A 17 -6.18 -9.11 -17.02
CA ASP A 17 -4.90 -9.68 -17.44
C ASP A 17 -4.06 -10.02 -16.20
N THR A 18 -2.98 -10.78 -16.40
CA THR A 18 -2.06 -11.14 -15.35
C THR A 18 -0.66 -10.68 -15.70
N SER A 19 -0.07 -9.91 -14.80
CA SER A 19 1.34 -9.55 -14.85
C SER A 19 2.13 -10.47 -13.93
N GLU A 20 3.14 -11.14 -14.46
CA GLU A 20 4.03 -11.96 -13.65
C GLU A 20 4.87 -11.08 -12.71
N VAL A 21 4.92 -11.48 -11.44
CA VAL A 21 5.93 -11.00 -10.51
C VAL A 21 7.02 -12.05 -10.46
N PRO A 22 8.31 -11.68 -10.58
CA PRO A 22 9.40 -12.62 -10.41
C PRO A 22 9.17 -13.46 -9.14
N ASN A 23 9.12 -14.78 -9.32
CA ASN A 23 8.70 -15.73 -8.28
C ASN A 23 9.63 -15.65 -7.05
N ASP A 24 10.92 -15.44 -7.30
CA ASP A 24 11.95 -15.19 -6.29
C ASP A 24 11.57 -14.02 -5.38
N MET A 25 11.08 -12.92 -5.96
CA MET A 25 10.70 -11.74 -5.22
C MET A 25 9.44 -11.96 -4.37
N PHE A 26 8.43 -12.64 -4.95
CA PHE A 26 7.20 -12.94 -4.21
C PHE A 26 7.45 -13.90 -3.04
N CYS A 27 8.31 -14.91 -3.24
CA CYS A 27 8.72 -15.82 -2.18
C CYS A 27 9.57 -15.13 -1.11
N TYR A 28 10.45 -14.21 -1.52
CA TYR A 28 11.32 -13.48 -0.60
C TYR A 28 10.55 -12.67 0.42
N TYR A 29 9.48 -11.99 -0.01
CA TYR A 29 8.62 -11.20 0.88
C TYR A 29 7.43 -11.99 1.43
N GLU A 30 7.41 -13.32 1.28
CA GLU A 30 6.31 -14.19 1.74
C GLU A 30 4.91 -13.76 1.23
N GLY A 31 4.86 -13.08 0.08
CA GLY A 31 3.63 -12.50 -0.47
C GLY A 31 3.11 -11.23 0.24
N LEU A 32 3.84 -10.70 1.22
CA LEU A 32 3.48 -9.51 2.00
C LEU A 32 3.92 -8.23 1.26
N ILE A 33 3.28 -7.99 0.12
CA ILE A 33 3.51 -6.81 -0.72
C ILE A 33 2.24 -5.97 -0.82
N VAL A 34 2.40 -4.65 -0.90
CA VAL A 34 1.28 -3.72 -1.14
C VAL A 34 1.55 -2.96 -2.44
N LEU A 35 0.65 -3.09 -3.41
CA LEU A 35 0.75 -2.35 -4.67
C LEU A 35 0.55 -0.85 -4.43
N MET A 36 1.29 -0.03 -5.18
CA MET A 36 1.20 1.42 -5.10
C MET A 36 1.64 2.09 -6.41
N PRO A 37 1.31 3.37 -6.62
CA PRO A 37 1.97 4.16 -7.66
C PRO A 37 3.48 4.23 -7.38
N ALA A 38 4.32 3.98 -8.38
CA ALA A 38 5.75 4.18 -8.25
C ALA A 38 6.09 5.68 -8.21
N GLU A 39 7.18 6.05 -7.52
CA GLU A 39 7.56 7.46 -7.33
C GLU A 39 7.83 8.22 -8.63
N HIS A 40 8.24 7.50 -9.67
CA HIS A 40 8.53 8.03 -11.00
C HIS A 40 7.39 7.77 -12.00
N GLY A 41 6.21 7.39 -11.49
CA GLY A 41 5.05 6.99 -12.27
C GLY A 41 5.03 5.50 -12.62
N GLY A 42 3.85 5.01 -13.02
CA GLY A 42 3.62 3.60 -13.29
C GLY A 42 3.35 2.78 -12.03
N LEU A 43 3.46 1.45 -12.16
CA LEU A 43 3.16 0.50 -11.10
C LEU A 43 4.38 0.23 -10.21
N GLY A 44 4.18 0.30 -8.91
CA GLY A 44 5.14 -0.04 -7.87
C GLY A 44 4.55 -0.98 -6.83
N PHE A 45 5.38 -1.41 -5.89
CA PHE A 45 4.92 -2.01 -4.65
C PHE A 45 5.87 -1.67 -3.51
N ALA A 46 5.35 -1.77 -2.29
CA ALA A 46 6.10 -1.67 -1.05
C ALA A 46 6.13 -3.03 -0.34
N ALA A 47 7.28 -3.39 0.22
CA ALA A 47 7.45 -4.58 1.03
C ALA A 47 8.45 -4.32 2.15
N VAL A 48 8.35 -5.06 3.25
CA VAL A 48 9.28 -4.93 4.38
C VAL A 48 10.21 -6.13 4.42
N ASP A 49 11.50 -5.86 4.61
CA ASP A 49 12.53 -6.85 4.90
C ASP A 49 13.20 -6.49 6.24
N GLY A 50 12.88 -7.23 7.30
CA GLY A 50 13.33 -6.95 8.65
C GLY A 50 12.88 -5.56 9.13
N LEU A 51 13.82 -4.60 9.17
CA LEU A 51 13.56 -3.20 9.54
C LEU A 51 13.75 -2.23 8.36
N SER A 52 13.66 -2.72 7.13
CA SER A 52 13.82 -1.93 5.91
C SER A 52 12.54 -1.95 5.10
N LEU A 53 12.00 -0.78 4.76
CA LEU A 53 10.93 -0.65 3.76
C LEU A 53 11.55 -0.54 2.38
N HIS A 54 11.27 -1.50 1.52
CA HIS A 54 11.70 -1.53 0.13
C HIS A 54 10.58 -1.06 -0.79
N LEU A 55 10.89 -0.09 -1.64
CA LEU A 55 9.98 0.47 -2.64
C LEU A 55 10.49 0.13 -4.02
N PHE A 56 9.67 -0.59 -4.77
CA PHE A 56 9.99 -1.06 -6.12
C PHE A 56 9.15 -0.34 -7.17
N SER A 57 9.71 -0.25 -8.38
CA SER A 57 9.01 0.19 -9.58
C SER A 57 9.10 -0.88 -10.66
N ARG A 58 8.02 -1.06 -11.42
CA ARG A 58 8.01 -1.82 -12.66
C ARG A 58 8.48 -0.91 -13.78
N VAL A 59 9.64 -1.21 -14.35
CA VAL A 59 10.29 -0.39 -15.39
C VAL A 59 10.53 -1.21 -16.65
N ALA A 60 10.48 -0.55 -17.81
CA ALA A 60 10.86 -1.16 -19.07
C ALA A 60 12.38 -1.05 -19.29
N THR A 61 13.02 -2.17 -19.61
CA THR A 61 14.42 -2.21 -20.06
C THR A 61 14.53 -1.74 -21.51
N THR A 62 15.76 -1.57 -22.01
CA THR A 62 16.04 -1.07 -23.36
C THR A 62 15.47 -1.94 -24.49
N ASP A 63 15.25 -3.23 -24.22
CA ASP A 63 14.63 -4.21 -25.10
C ASP A 63 13.09 -4.29 -24.94
N GLY A 64 12.50 -3.48 -24.06
CA GLY A 64 11.06 -3.42 -23.82
C GLY A 64 10.53 -4.43 -22.78
N THR A 65 11.40 -5.24 -22.17
CA THR A 65 11.01 -6.18 -21.11
C THR A 65 10.66 -5.41 -19.82
N LEU A 66 9.59 -5.81 -19.13
CA LEU A 66 9.21 -5.20 -17.86
C LEU A 66 9.88 -5.92 -16.69
N VAL A 67 10.63 -5.18 -15.88
CA VAL A 67 11.36 -5.70 -14.71
C VAL A 67 11.04 -4.90 -13.46
N TRP A 68 11.10 -5.55 -12.30
CA TRP A 68 10.98 -4.89 -11.00
C TRP A 68 12.35 -4.43 -10.54
N THR A 69 12.47 -3.15 -10.20
CA THR A 69 13.71 -2.55 -9.71
C THR A 69 13.49 -1.95 -8.34
N LEU A 70 14.38 -2.26 -7.39
CA LEU A 70 14.40 -1.61 -6.08
C LEU A 70 14.82 -0.15 -6.27
N CYS A 71 13.90 0.79 -6.08
CA CYS A 71 14.15 2.21 -6.29
C CYS A 71 14.65 2.88 -5.01
N ARG A 72 14.08 2.49 -3.85
CA ARG A 72 14.44 3.07 -2.56
C ARG A 72 14.30 2.04 -1.45
N ALA A 73 15.28 2.03 -0.54
CA ALA A 73 15.22 1.34 0.73
C ALA A 73 15.23 2.37 1.86
N ILE A 74 14.27 2.29 2.77
CA ILE A 74 14.13 3.19 3.91
C ILE A 74 14.41 2.38 5.18
N ASP A 75 15.43 2.78 5.92
CA ASP A 75 15.77 2.19 7.21
C ASP A 75 14.77 2.65 8.29
N LEU A 76 13.85 1.75 8.66
CA LEU A 76 12.80 2.03 9.62
C LEU A 76 13.32 2.07 11.07
N ASN A 77 14.49 1.49 11.35
CA ASN A 77 15.12 1.54 12.67
C ASN A 77 15.37 2.99 13.15
N LYS A 78 15.47 3.94 12.22
CA LYS A 78 15.67 5.37 12.52
C LYS A 78 14.45 6.05 13.14
N PHE A 79 13.26 5.48 12.97
CA PHE A 79 12.00 6.06 13.45
C PHE A 79 11.43 5.35 14.68
N LEU A 80 11.90 4.13 14.95
CA LEU A 80 11.38 3.30 16.03
C LEU A 80 12.12 3.57 17.34
N THR A 81 11.38 3.50 18.45
CA THR A 81 12.00 3.50 19.78
C THR A 81 12.68 2.14 20.03
N PRO A 82 13.70 2.07 20.92
CA PRO A 82 14.37 0.81 21.23
C PRO A 82 13.42 -0.31 21.65
N ASP A 83 12.35 -0.01 22.40
CA ASP A 83 11.36 -0.98 22.85
C ASP A 83 10.57 -1.60 21.67
N VAL A 84 10.27 -0.78 20.66
CA VAL A 84 9.61 -1.21 19.43
C VAL A 84 10.57 -2.07 18.61
N VAL A 85 11.83 -1.67 18.46
CA VAL A 85 12.85 -2.47 17.75
C VAL A 85 13.04 -3.86 18.38
N VAL A 86 13.06 -3.94 19.71
CA VAL A 86 13.15 -5.22 20.42
C VAL A 86 11.91 -6.09 20.18
N SER A 87 10.72 -5.48 20.21
CA SER A 87 9.46 -6.18 19.98
C SER A 87 9.32 -6.68 18.53
N CYS A 88 9.88 -5.97 17.56
CA CYS A 88 9.94 -6.41 16.15
C CYS A 88 10.84 -7.64 15.93
N LYS A 89 11.70 -8.02 16.89
CA LYS A 89 12.43 -9.31 16.80
C LYS A 89 11.52 -10.52 17.03
N THR A 90 10.37 -10.31 17.66
CA THR A 90 9.38 -11.36 17.96
C THR A 90 8.20 -11.32 16.99
N PHE A 91 7.86 -10.14 16.48
CA PHE A 91 6.77 -9.93 15.52
C PHE A 91 7.33 -9.30 14.24
N SER A 92 7.11 -9.94 13.09
CA SER A 92 7.46 -9.37 11.78
C SER A 92 6.81 -8.01 11.60
N MET A 93 7.53 -7.13 10.91
CA MET A 93 7.01 -5.86 10.45
C MET A 93 6.58 -5.99 8.99
N GLU A 94 5.44 -5.41 8.65
CA GLU A 94 4.79 -5.68 7.36
C GLU A 94 4.20 -4.40 6.78
N ALA A 95 4.33 -4.20 5.47
CA ALA A 95 3.55 -3.19 4.78
C ALA A 95 2.11 -3.71 4.66
N ILE A 96 1.13 -2.93 5.13
CA ILE A 96 -0.26 -3.37 5.22
C ILE A 96 -1.25 -2.47 4.47
N GLY A 97 -0.79 -1.36 3.90
CA GLY A 97 -1.67 -0.47 3.14
C GLY A 97 -0.94 0.72 2.57
N VAL A 98 -1.58 1.39 1.61
CA VAL A 98 -1.07 2.61 0.98
C VAL A 98 -2.22 3.58 0.81
N ALA A 99 -2.00 4.87 1.10
CA ALA A 99 -2.93 5.92 0.73
C ALA A 99 -2.52 6.54 -0.60
N GLU A 100 -3.22 6.10 -1.65
CA GLU A 100 -3.03 6.62 -3.01
C GLU A 100 -3.25 8.14 -3.03
N GLY A 101 -2.30 8.88 -3.61
CA GLY A 101 -2.33 10.34 -3.70
C GLY A 101 -1.82 11.10 -2.46
N ALA A 102 -1.55 10.41 -1.34
CA ALA A 102 -0.99 11.02 -0.13
C ALA A 102 0.49 10.67 0.11
N ASP A 103 1.10 9.83 -0.75
CA ASP A 103 2.47 9.32 -0.63
C ASP A 103 2.73 8.69 0.75
N VAL A 104 1.78 7.88 1.23
CA VAL A 104 1.82 7.24 2.55
C VAL A 104 1.79 5.73 2.42
N VAL A 105 2.66 5.07 3.19
CA VAL A 105 2.65 3.63 3.41
C VAL A 105 2.28 3.36 4.87
N PHE A 106 1.36 2.42 5.09
CA PHE A 106 1.02 1.92 6.42
C PHE A 106 1.84 0.68 6.73
N ILE A 107 2.44 0.66 7.92
CA ILE A 107 3.32 -0.40 8.38
C ILE A 107 2.76 -0.97 9.68
N TYR A 108 2.53 -2.28 9.72
CA TYR A 108 2.23 -3.00 10.94
C TYR A 108 3.53 -3.33 11.67
N ALA A 109 3.68 -2.85 12.91
CA ALA A 109 4.79 -3.18 13.77
C ALA A 109 4.32 -3.24 15.23
N CYS A 110 4.78 -4.23 15.99
CA CYS A 110 4.52 -4.29 17.45
C CYS A 110 3.05 -4.17 17.87
N LYS A 111 2.14 -4.76 17.07
CA LYS A 111 0.68 -4.69 17.29
C LYS A 111 0.07 -3.30 17.08
N CYS A 112 0.79 -2.39 16.42
CA CYS A 112 0.27 -1.08 16.04
C CYS A 112 0.45 -0.87 14.53
N ALA A 113 -0.41 -0.05 13.94
CA ALA A 113 -0.22 0.48 12.61
C ALA A 113 0.46 1.84 12.71
N TYR A 114 1.50 2.00 11.90
CA TYR A 114 2.24 3.24 11.72
C TYR A 114 1.99 3.79 10.34
N MET A 115 2.01 5.11 10.23
CA MET A 115 1.88 5.85 9.00
C MET A 115 3.24 6.46 8.65
N LEU A 116 3.82 6.07 7.52
CA LEU A 116 5.04 6.66 6.99
C LEU A 116 4.71 7.56 5.80
N HIS A 117 4.94 8.86 5.94
CA HIS A 117 4.92 9.79 4.82
C HIS A 117 6.24 9.70 4.04
N LEU A 118 6.18 9.24 2.80
CA LEU A 118 7.37 8.92 1.98
C LEU A 118 8.21 10.14 1.60
N LYS A 119 7.61 11.34 1.55
CA LYS A 119 8.31 12.59 1.19
C LYS A 119 8.91 13.29 2.41
N SER A 120 8.14 13.44 3.49
CA SER A 120 8.60 14.12 4.71
C SER A 120 9.36 13.22 5.67
N MET A 121 9.31 11.89 5.46
CA MET A 121 9.83 10.88 6.39
C MET A 121 9.24 10.99 7.80
N GLN A 122 8.03 11.55 7.90
CA GLN A 122 7.27 11.56 9.15
C GLN A 122 6.70 10.16 9.40
N PHE A 123 6.86 9.67 10.63
CA PHE A 123 6.48 8.32 11.04
C PHE A 123 5.68 8.38 12.34
N ASP A 124 4.37 8.14 12.25
CA ASP A 124 3.44 8.31 13.36
C ASP A 124 2.66 7.01 13.65
N GLU A 125 2.46 6.68 14.92
CA GLU A 125 1.53 5.62 15.32
C GLU A 125 0.08 6.11 15.14
N VAL A 126 -0.75 5.34 14.44
CA VAL A 126 -2.12 5.76 14.05
C VAL A 126 -3.21 4.79 14.52
N SER A 127 -2.87 3.77 15.31
CA SER A 127 -3.84 2.78 15.79
C SER A 127 -3.77 2.55 17.29
N VAL A 128 -4.85 1.98 17.83
CA VAL A 128 -4.77 1.27 19.11
C VAL A 128 -4.01 -0.05 18.94
N LYS A 129 -3.58 -0.68 20.03
CA LYS A 129 -2.94 -2.00 19.97
C LYS A 129 -3.91 -3.07 19.49
N GLY A 130 -3.53 -3.83 18.47
CA GLY A 130 -4.35 -4.87 17.85
C GLY A 130 -3.59 -5.65 16.78
N THR A 131 -4.30 -6.50 16.05
CA THR A 131 -3.77 -7.22 14.89
C THR A 131 -4.37 -6.62 13.63
N TYR A 132 -3.53 -6.19 12.70
CA TYR A 132 -3.94 -5.55 11.45
C TYR A 132 -3.31 -6.30 10.28
N ALA A 133 -4.14 -6.86 9.40
CA ALA A 133 -3.67 -7.53 8.19
C ALA A 133 -3.60 -6.57 7.00
N SER A 134 -4.54 -5.62 6.90
CA SER A 134 -4.57 -4.65 5.82
C SER A 134 -5.27 -3.35 6.24
N ILE A 135 -4.89 -2.23 5.64
CA ILE A 135 -5.54 -0.92 5.77
C ILE A 135 -5.89 -0.39 4.39
N PHE A 136 -7.15 0.00 4.22
CA PHE A 136 -7.68 0.58 2.99
C PHE A 136 -8.14 2.02 3.28
N PRO A 137 -7.23 3.01 3.18
CA PRO A 137 -7.57 4.40 3.40
C PRO A 137 -8.46 4.90 2.25
N TYR A 138 -9.45 5.74 2.57
CA TYR A 138 -10.32 6.38 1.60
C TYR A 138 -10.37 7.89 1.88
N THR A 139 -10.39 8.69 0.82
CA THR A 139 -10.48 10.16 0.92
C THR A 139 -11.91 10.67 0.78
N SER A 140 -12.80 9.88 0.16
CA SER A 140 -14.20 10.23 -0.03
C SER A 140 -15.05 8.97 -0.19
N PHE A 141 -16.34 9.10 0.10
CA PHE A 141 -17.34 8.08 -0.20
C PHE A 141 -18.25 8.58 -1.31
N TYR A 142 -18.56 7.71 -2.26
CA TYR A 142 -19.65 7.98 -3.18
C TYR A 142 -20.98 7.89 -2.43
N THR A 143 -21.56 9.04 -2.10
CA THR A 143 -22.92 9.14 -1.59
C THR A 143 -23.82 9.58 -2.74
N PRO A 144 -24.55 8.67 -3.40
CA PRO A 144 -25.52 9.09 -4.40
C PRO A 144 -26.56 9.96 -3.72
N VAL A 145 -26.62 11.23 -4.10
CA VAL A 145 -27.69 12.13 -3.66
C VAL A 145 -29.00 11.51 -4.16
N LEU A 146 -29.82 10.99 -3.25
CA LEU A 146 -31.19 10.58 -3.57
C LEU A 146 -31.94 11.85 -4.04
N PRO A 147 -32.31 11.96 -5.32
CA PRO A 147 -33.10 13.08 -5.77
C PRO A 147 -34.55 12.76 -5.43
N CYS A 148 -34.97 13.02 -4.18
CA CYS A 148 -36.36 13.31 -3.81
C CYS A 148 -36.49 13.51 -2.30
N LEU A 149 -36.65 14.76 -1.86
CA LEU A 149 -37.83 15.24 -1.11
C LEU A 149 -37.86 16.79 -1.20
N LEU A 150 -37.85 17.33 -2.42
CA LEU A 150 -38.48 18.62 -2.69
C LEU A 150 -39.85 18.34 -3.31
N SER A 151 -40.73 17.72 -2.53
CA SER A 151 -42.17 17.87 -2.76
C SER A 151 -42.56 19.19 -2.13
N SER A 152 -42.74 20.20 -2.97
CA SER A 152 -43.46 21.43 -2.64
C SER A 152 -44.72 21.10 -1.82
N ARG A 153 -44.87 21.70 -0.65
CA ARG A 153 -46.19 21.92 -0.05
C ARG A 153 -46.47 23.41 -0.08
N ASN A 154 -46.88 23.88 -1.27
CA ASN A 154 -47.82 24.99 -1.34
C ASN A 154 -49.19 24.38 -1.01
N ASP A 155 -49.75 24.70 0.14
CA ASP A 155 -51.19 24.78 0.29
C ASP A 155 -51.51 25.94 1.24
N LYS A 156 -52.28 26.88 0.69
CA LYS A 156 -52.93 27.99 1.38
C LYS A 156 -53.91 27.45 2.43
N VAL A 157 -53.95 28.06 3.61
CA VAL A 157 -55.12 28.75 4.21
C VAL A 157 -54.59 29.85 5.11
#